data_AF-A0A348B658-F1
#
_entry.id   AF-A0A348B658-F1
#
_cell.length_a   1.000
_cell.length_b   1.000
_cell.length_c   1.000
_cell.angle_alpha   90.00
_cell.angle_beta   90.00
_cell.angle_gamma   90.00
#
_symmetry.space_group_name_H-M   'P 1'
#
loop_
_entity.id
_entity.type
_entity.pdbx_description
1 polymer ?
#
loop_
_entity_poly.entity_id
_entity_poly.type
_entity_poly.pdbx_seq_one_letter_code
_entity_poly.pdbx_strand_id
1 'polypeptide(L)'
;MDSVAAALGSVGIEGKEGFASMGSTLCLGVPSRSPSKVPGIYNDLYFDDLFLPNGCNSQFSDVLDKVRELLGEDIDVENVDLRPGLPLLLPFLKGERSPFMDPKAAGVLFGLSWETSRSDVMRAAVHSMAYMEAMMISTLQSESEFNSVRSGGGASFSSLLRLCASLTGIPHFKLRYSPSSLGAALVAGNSIGTLTYRRITEVLPEPSSKIDPDPSLSSHLEYYRLFQSLYYTLRPLFRGP
;
A
#
# COMPACT_ATOMS: atom_id res chain seq x y z
N MET A 1 -16.04 -6.33 6.46
CA MET A 1 -14.67 -6.71 6.05
C MET A 1 -13.71 -5.64 6.52
N ASP A 2 -12.44 -5.97 6.77
CA ASP A 2 -11.43 -4.98 7.24
C ASP A 2 -11.23 -3.83 6.23
N SER A 3 -11.18 -4.13 4.92
CA SER A 3 -11.14 -3.15 3.82
C SER A 3 -12.27 -2.11 3.91
N VAL A 4 -13.51 -2.59 4.08
CA VAL A 4 -14.71 -1.75 4.23
C VAL A 4 -14.61 -0.85 5.47
N ALA A 5 -14.17 -1.40 6.61
CA ALA A 5 -13.99 -0.60 7.80
C ALA A 5 -12.88 0.45 7.60
N ALA A 6 -11.74 0.06 7.04
CA ALA A 6 -10.64 0.98 6.75
C ALA A 6 -11.06 2.13 5.84
N ALA A 7 -11.81 1.85 4.77
CA ALA A 7 -12.35 2.85 3.87
C ALA A 7 -13.30 3.81 4.59
N LEU A 8 -14.25 3.29 5.38
CA LEU A 8 -15.21 4.14 6.11
C LEU A 8 -14.51 5.04 7.12
N GLY A 9 -13.54 4.48 7.84
CA GLY A 9 -12.76 5.22 8.83
C GLY A 9 -11.70 6.14 8.25
N SER A 10 -11.53 6.22 6.93
CA SER A 10 -10.54 7.10 6.29
C SER A 10 -11.17 8.11 5.33
N VAL A 11 -11.93 7.63 4.34
CA VAL A 11 -12.47 8.43 3.21
C VAL A 11 -14.00 8.50 3.21
N GLY A 12 -14.67 7.75 4.07
CA GLY A 12 -16.13 7.68 4.08
C GLY A 12 -16.67 7.03 2.81
N ILE A 13 -17.73 7.59 2.21
CA ILE A 13 -18.42 6.99 1.06
C ILE A 13 -18.17 7.67 -0.30
N GLU A 14 -17.31 8.68 -0.34
CA GLU A 14 -16.99 9.42 -1.57
C GLU A 14 -15.79 8.83 -2.30
N GLY A 15 -15.85 8.78 -3.63
CA GLY A 15 -14.85 8.13 -4.49
C GLY A 15 -13.73 9.04 -5.03
N LYS A 16 -13.40 10.14 -4.35
CA LYS A 16 -12.36 11.09 -4.82
C LYS A 16 -11.01 10.91 -4.14
N GLU A 17 -11.00 10.25 -2.99
CA GLU A 17 -9.80 9.94 -2.20
C GLU A 17 -9.72 8.41 -2.04
N GLY A 18 -8.52 7.85 -2.22
CA GLY A 18 -8.25 6.46 -1.89
C GLY A 18 -7.93 6.28 -0.40
N PHE A 19 -8.07 5.06 0.11
CA PHE A 19 -7.55 4.70 1.43
C PHE A 19 -6.39 3.73 1.31
N ALA A 20 -5.43 3.80 2.22
CA ALA A 20 -4.37 2.81 2.39
C ALA A 20 -4.28 2.43 3.87
N SER A 21 -4.58 1.16 4.17
CA SER A 21 -4.33 0.54 5.47
C SER A 21 -2.99 -0.21 5.40
N MET A 22 -1.97 0.38 6.01
CA MET A 22 -0.56 -0.01 5.89
C MET A 22 -0.10 -0.72 7.17
N GLY A 23 -0.40 -2.01 7.26
CA GLY A 23 0.04 -2.88 8.36
C GLY A 23 0.98 -3.97 7.85
N SER A 24 0.92 -5.16 8.48
CA SER A 24 1.60 -6.35 7.99
C SER A 24 1.23 -6.65 6.54
N THR A 25 0.00 -6.34 6.14
CA THR A 25 -0.43 -6.29 4.74
C THR A 25 -0.82 -4.87 4.37
N LEU A 26 -0.78 -4.56 3.07
CA LEU A 26 -1.40 -3.35 2.53
C LEU A 26 -2.78 -3.70 2.02
N CYS A 27 -3.81 -2.96 2.44
CA CYS A 27 -5.10 -2.93 1.76
C CYS A 27 -5.34 -1.50 1.25
N LEU A 28 -5.65 -1.38 -0.04
CA LEU A 28 -5.79 -0.11 -0.73
C LEU A 28 -6.98 -0.16 -1.67
N GLY A 29 -7.79 0.89 -1.69
CA GLY A 29 -8.96 0.96 -2.54
C GLY A 29 -9.60 2.34 -2.58
N VAL A 30 -10.67 2.46 -3.36
CA VAL A 30 -11.43 3.70 -3.52
C VAL A 30 -12.93 3.37 -3.59
N PRO A 31 -13.80 4.05 -2.82
CA PRO A 31 -15.24 3.89 -2.97
C PRO A 31 -15.68 4.20 -4.40
N SER A 32 -16.56 3.39 -4.97
CA SER A 32 -17.02 3.57 -6.36
C SER A 32 -18.51 3.26 -6.51
N ARG A 33 -19.11 3.84 -7.54
CA ARG A 33 -20.49 3.51 -7.98
C ARG A 33 -20.54 2.30 -8.89
N SER A 34 -19.39 1.74 -9.27
CA SER A 34 -19.30 0.60 -10.17
C SER A 34 -18.24 -0.36 -9.66
N PRO A 35 -18.44 -1.68 -9.81
CA PRO A 35 -17.38 -2.63 -9.53
C PRO A 35 -16.26 -2.47 -10.55
N SER A 36 -15.03 -2.69 -10.09
CA SER A 36 -13.85 -2.81 -10.94
C SER A 36 -13.90 -4.09 -11.77
N LYS A 37 -13.40 -4.01 -13.00
CA LYS A 37 -13.22 -5.16 -13.89
C LYS A 37 -11.76 -5.58 -14.02
N VAL A 38 -10.85 -4.86 -13.38
CA VAL A 38 -9.42 -5.18 -13.39
C VAL A 38 -9.18 -6.51 -12.67
N PRO A 39 -8.55 -7.50 -13.33
CA PRO A 39 -8.16 -8.74 -12.68
C PRO A 39 -7.29 -8.48 -11.44
N GLY A 40 -7.56 -9.20 -10.36
CA GLY A 40 -6.82 -9.06 -9.09
C GLY A 40 -7.30 -7.93 -8.18
N ILE A 41 -8.33 -7.18 -8.58
CA ILE A 41 -9.08 -6.25 -7.73
C ILE A 41 -10.35 -6.95 -7.20
N TYR A 42 -10.56 -6.83 -5.89
CA TYR A 42 -11.78 -7.27 -5.22
C TYR A 42 -12.84 -6.19 -5.28
N ASN A 43 -14.12 -6.60 -5.26
CA ASN A 43 -15.26 -5.71 -5.24
C ASN A 43 -16.12 -6.03 -4.03
N ASP A 44 -15.87 -5.33 -2.92
CA ASP A 44 -16.70 -5.47 -1.73
C ASP A 44 -17.99 -4.65 -1.90
N LEU A 45 -19.10 -5.17 -1.37
CA LEU A 45 -20.29 -4.35 -1.16
C LEU A 45 -20.00 -3.35 -0.04
N TYR A 46 -20.30 -2.08 -0.30
CA TYR A 46 -19.86 -0.99 0.57
C TYR A 46 -21.01 -0.33 1.33
N PHE A 47 -21.87 0.42 0.64
CA PHE A 47 -23.04 1.08 1.21
C PHE A 47 -24.10 1.30 0.14
N ASP A 48 -25.37 0.95 0.42
CA ASP A 48 -26.44 0.92 -0.59
C ASP A 48 -25.96 0.18 -1.87
N ASP A 49 -25.97 0.86 -3.02
CA ASP A 49 -25.51 0.36 -4.32
C ASP A 49 -24.04 0.71 -4.62
N LEU A 50 -23.26 1.11 -3.61
CA LEU A 50 -21.83 1.42 -3.75
C LEU A 50 -20.97 0.17 -3.59
N PHE A 51 -19.90 0.14 -4.37
CA PHE A 51 -18.86 -0.86 -4.35
C PHE A 51 -17.58 -0.28 -3.75
N LEU A 52 -16.71 -1.15 -3.26
CA LEU A 52 -15.36 -0.81 -2.88
C LEU A 52 -14.38 -1.67 -3.69
N PRO A 53 -14.02 -1.23 -4.92
CA PRO A 53 -12.82 -1.68 -5.60
C PRO A 53 -11.60 -1.54 -4.71
N ASN A 54 -10.99 -2.66 -4.35
CA ASN A 54 -9.80 -2.67 -3.51
C ASN A 54 -8.90 -3.86 -3.81
N GLY A 55 -7.66 -3.77 -3.39
CA GLY A 55 -6.76 -4.91 -3.35
C GLY A 55 -6.00 -4.95 -2.06
N CYS A 56 -5.61 -6.17 -1.70
CA CYS A 56 -4.78 -6.40 -0.54
C CYS A 56 -3.55 -7.19 -0.95
N ASN A 57 -2.36 -6.61 -0.73
CA ASN A 57 -1.13 -7.36 -0.82
C ASN A 57 -1.07 -8.40 0.31
N SER A 58 -0.38 -9.49 0.09
CA SER A 58 -0.25 -10.62 1.05
C SER A 58 0.79 -10.32 2.12
N GLN A 59 1.60 -9.31 1.87
CA GLN A 59 2.66 -8.81 2.71
C GLN A 59 2.94 -7.36 2.40
N PHE A 60 3.45 -6.65 3.38
CA PHE A 60 3.80 -5.24 3.29
C PHE A 60 4.86 -4.90 4.34
N SER A 61 4.48 -4.64 5.60
CA SER A 61 5.47 -4.33 6.63
C SER A 61 6.14 -5.56 7.24
N ASP A 62 5.49 -6.73 7.14
CA ASP A 62 6.04 -8.01 7.62
C ASP A 62 7.27 -8.47 6.82
N VAL A 63 7.48 -7.92 5.61
CA VAL A 63 8.74 -8.09 4.87
C VAL A 63 9.93 -7.52 5.64
N LEU A 64 9.74 -6.41 6.37
CA LEU A 64 10.79 -5.78 7.16
C LEU A 64 11.19 -6.68 8.32
N ASP A 65 10.21 -7.28 8.99
CA ASP A 65 10.45 -8.22 10.09
C ASP A 65 11.20 -9.45 9.59
N LYS A 66 10.84 -9.98 8.42
CA LYS A 66 11.58 -11.10 7.83
C LYS A 66 13.00 -10.72 7.45
N VAL A 67 13.22 -9.52 6.91
CA VAL A 67 14.56 -9.05 6.56
C VAL A 67 15.41 -8.83 7.81
N ARG A 68 14.86 -8.25 8.88
CA ARG A 68 15.54 -8.15 10.18
C ARG A 68 15.98 -9.51 10.71
N GLU A 69 15.07 -10.49 10.65
CA GLU A 69 15.34 -11.88 11.06
C GLU A 69 16.50 -12.48 10.26
N LEU A 70 16.46 -12.35 8.92
CA LEU A 70 17.50 -12.90 8.04
C LEU A 70 18.86 -12.22 8.21
N LEU A 71 18.88 -10.92 8.50
CA LEU A 71 20.11 -10.16 8.70
C LEU A 71 20.66 -10.28 10.12
N GLY A 72 19.83 -10.68 11.09
CA GLY A 72 20.17 -10.71 12.52
C GLY A 72 20.42 -9.32 13.09
N GLU A 73 19.77 -8.29 12.55
CA GLU A 73 20.01 -6.90 12.89
C GLU A 73 18.70 -6.11 12.90
N ASP A 74 18.54 -5.26 13.92
CA ASP A 74 17.43 -4.32 13.99
C ASP A 74 17.85 -2.98 13.39
N ILE A 75 17.33 -2.68 12.21
CA ILE A 75 17.61 -1.46 11.47
C ILE A 75 16.38 -0.55 11.58
N ASP A 76 16.64 0.72 11.90
CA ASP A 76 15.60 1.76 11.96
C ASP A 76 15.12 2.10 10.53
N VAL A 77 13.93 1.59 10.21
CA VAL A 77 13.31 1.72 8.89
C VAL A 77 12.74 3.12 8.64
N GLU A 78 12.45 3.90 9.68
CA GLU A 78 11.91 5.26 9.50
C GLU A 78 12.99 6.22 8.97
N ASN A 79 14.25 5.96 9.34
CA ASN A 79 15.43 6.73 8.98
C ASN A 79 16.33 6.04 7.94
N VAL A 80 15.81 5.04 7.22
CA VAL A 80 16.51 4.43 6.09
C VAL A 80 16.80 5.49 5.03
N ASP A 81 18.03 5.49 4.55
CA ASP A 81 18.45 6.25 3.39
C ASP A 81 17.68 5.78 2.15
N LEU A 82 16.83 6.65 1.58
CA LEU A 82 16.03 6.33 0.40
C LEU A 82 16.76 6.65 -0.91
N ARG A 83 18.09 6.64 -0.96
CA ARG A 83 18.79 6.76 -2.25
C ARG A 83 18.42 5.59 -3.17
N PRO A 84 18.01 5.85 -4.42
CA PRO A 84 17.70 4.80 -5.37
C PRO A 84 18.97 4.02 -5.72
N GLY A 85 18.81 2.71 -5.92
CA GLY A 85 19.95 1.82 -6.12
C GLY A 85 19.59 0.35 -6.01
N LEU A 86 20.60 -0.49 -6.23
CA LEU A 86 20.58 -1.91 -5.92
C LEU A 86 20.93 -2.14 -4.43
N PRO A 87 20.55 -3.31 -3.86
CA PRO A 87 19.74 -4.36 -4.47
C PRO A 87 18.25 -4.00 -4.56
N LEU A 88 17.51 -4.76 -5.36
CA LEU A 88 16.04 -4.77 -5.36
C LEU A 88 15.53 -6.02 -4.65
N LEU A 89 14.46 -5.88 -3.88
CA LEU A 89 13.76 -6.99 -3.25
C LEU A 89 12.38 -7.15 -3.89
N LEU A 90 12.12 -8.26 -4.59
CA LEU A 90 10.73 -8.69 -4.83
C LEU A 90 10.23 -9.32 -3.54
N PRO A 91 9.16 -8.78 -2.92
CA PRO A 91 8.85 -9.12 -1.55
C PRO A 91 8.04 -10.42 -1.44
N PHE A 92 7.82 -11.22 -2.49
CA PHE A 92 6.75 -12.24 -2.54
C PHE A 92 6.97 -13.52 -1.69
N LEU A 93 7.28 -13.40 -0.40
CA LEU A 93 7.59 -14.51 0.52
C LEU A 93 6.41 -15.47 0.83
N LYS A 94 5.18 -15.13 0.43
CA LYS A 94 3.94 -15.86 0.73
C LYS A 94 3.07 -16.01 -0.54
N GLY A 95 3.67 -15.88 -1.72
CA GLY A 95 2.94 -15.54 -2.94
C GLY A 95 2.43 -14.10 -2.91
N GLU A 96 1.59 -13.76 -3.88
CA GLU A 96 0.91 -12.47 -3.92
C GLU A 96 -0.56 -12.57 -4.36
N ARG A 97 -1.40 -11.77 -3.73
CA ARG A 97 -2.82 -11.57 -4.04
C ARG A 97 -2.91 -10.41 -5.03
N SER A 98 -3.32 -9.22 -4.59
CA SER A 98 -3.44 -8.09 -5.51
C SER A 98 -2.06 -7.49 -5.84
N PRO A 99 -1.85 -6.95 -7.04
CA PRO A 99 -2.74 -7.01 -8.21
C PRO A 99 -2.57 -8.29 -9.05
N PHE A 100 -1.60 -9.16 -8.74
CA PHE A 100 -1.15 -10.21 -9.67
C PHE A 100 -1.94 -11.51 -9.68
N MET A 101 -2.60 -11.84 -8.56
CA MET A 101 -3.20 -13.13 -8.22
C MET A 101 -2.25 -14.29 -8.50
N ASP A 102 -1.05 -14.20 -7.92
CA ASP A 102 0.05 -15.11 -8.17
C ASP A 102 0.48 -15.83 -6.89
N PRO A 103 -0.17 -16.95 -6.54
CA PRO A 103 0.19 -17.73 -5.37
C PRO A 103 1.56 -18.42 -5.51
N LYS A 104 2.15 -18.45 -6.71
CA LYS A 104 3.45 -19.06 -6.96
C LYS A 104 4.60 -18.08 -6.77
N ALA A 105 4.33 -16.77 -6.75
CA ALA A 105 5.35 -15.75 -6.60
C ALA A 105 6.23 -16.01 -5.37
N ALA A 106 7.54 -15.78 -5.52
CA ALA A 106 8.52 -16.04 -4.48
C ALA A 106 9.43 -14.81 -4.28
N GLY A 107 10.00 -14.69 -3.08
CA GLY A 107 10.93 -13.61 -2.75
C GLY A 107 12.21 -13.68 -3.58
N VAL A 108 12.71 -12.52 -4.03
CA VAL A 108 13.94 -12.42 -4.84
C VAL A 108 14.75 -11.21 -4.40
N LEU A 109 16.03 -11.43 -4.09
CA LEU A 109 17.00 -10.36 -3.89
C LEU A 109 17.89 -10.26 -5.13
N PHE A 110 17.81 -9.14 -5.84
CA PHE A 110 18.43 -8.94 -7.15
C PHE A 110 19.47 -7.82 -7.12
N GLY A 111 20.62 -8.07 -7.74
CA GLY A 111 21.66 -7.06 -7.94
C GLY A 111 22.64 -6.89 -6.77
N LEU A 112 22.94 -7.96 -6.04
CA LEU A 112 24.00 -7.95 -5.02
C LEU A 112 25.39 -7.71 -5.65
N SER A 113 26.23 -6.98 -4.93
CA SER A 113 27.63 -6.72 -5.24
C SER A 113 28.53 -6.94 -4.01
N TRP A 114 29.85 -6.86 -4.19
CA TRP A 114 30.81 -6.98 -3.09
C TRP A 114 30.64 -5.89 -2.02
N GLU A 115 30.14 -4.73 -2.41
CA GLU A 115 29.91 -3.57 -1.56
C GLU A 115 28.55 -3.60 -0.86
N THR A 116 27.69 -4.56 -1.20
CA THR A 116 26.33 -4.61 -0.63
C THR A 116 26.38 -4.86 0.87
N SER A 117 25.81 -3.92 1.62
CA SER A 117 25.70 -3.97 3.07
C SER A 117 24.30 -4.45 3.51
N ARG A 118 24.17 -4.76 4.81
CA ARG A 118 22.88 -5.06 5.44
C ARG A 118 21.89 -3.90 5.34
N SER A 119 22.39 -2.66 5.44
CA SER A 119 21.59 -1.45 5.28
C SER A 119 21.01 -1.34 3.86
N ASP A 120 21.77 -1.72 2.84
CA ASP A 120 21.28 -1.73 1.45
C ASP A 120 20.16 -2.75 1.24
N VAL A 121 20.23 -3.91 1.90
CA VAL A 121 19.16 -4.92 1.87
C VAL A 121 17.90 -4.43 2.60
N MET A 122 18.04 -3.77 3.75
CA MET A 122 16.89 -3.18 4.44
C MET A 122 16.27 -2.03 3.63
N ARG A 123 17.10 -1.22 2.98
CA ARG A 123 16.65 -0.19 2.03
C ARG A 123 15.85 -0.80 0.88
N ALA A 124 16.33 -1.90 0.31
CA ALA A 124 15.61 -2.63 -0.73
C ALA A 124 14.24 -3.11 -0.25
N ALA A 125 14.13 -3.52 1.01
CA ALA A 125 12.86 -3.92 1.62
C ALA A 125 11.87 -2.74 1.73
N VAL A 126 12.32 -1.58 2.22
CA VAL A 126 11.48 -0.36 2.25
C VAL A 126 11.08 0.09 0.84
N HIS A 127 12.00 0.07 -0.13
CA HIS A 127 11.68 0.37 -1.52
C HIS A 127 10.63 -0.59 -2.10
N SER A 128 10.72 -1.88 -1.77
CA SER A 128 9.76 -2.88 -2.25
C SER A 128 8.33 -2.59 -1.81
N MET A 129 8.15 -2.08 -0.58
CA MET A 129 6.84 -1.65 -0.07
C MET A 129 6.29 -0.50 -0.93
N ALA A 130 7.10 0.53 -1.18
CA ALA A 130 6.69 1.67 -2.00
C ALA A 130 6.37 1.27 -3.45
N TYR A 131 7.17 0.38 -4.03
CA TYR A 131 6.93 -0.13 -5.38
C TYR A 131 5.65 -0.96 -5.46
N MET A 132 5.38 -1.82 -4.47
CA MET A 132 4.13 -2.59 -4.42
C MET A 132 2.90 -1.69 -4.28
N GLU A 133 2.96 -0.67 -3.41
CA GLU A 133 1.88 0.31 -3.29
C GLU A 133 1.68 1.09 -4.59
N ALA A 134 2.78 1.55 -5.22
CA ALA A 134 2.70 2.26 -6.49
C ALA A 134 2.06 1.40 -7.60
N MET A 135 2.38 0.10 -7.66
CA MET A 135 1.72 -0.82 -8.59
C MET A 135 0.22 -0.95 -8.32
N MET A 136 -0.15 -1.03 -7.04
CA MET A 136 -1.55 -1.12 -6.63
C MET A 136 -2.33 0.15 -6.98
N ILE A 137 -1.74 1.33 -6.72
CA ILE A 137 -2.30 2.63 -7.08
C ILE A 137 -2.46 2.75 -8.61
N SER A 138 -1.42 2.44 -9.39
CA SER A 138 -1.51 2.44 -10.87
C SER A 138 -2.61 1.51 -11.38
N THR A 139 -2.79 0.36 -10.73
CA THR A 139 -3.83 -0.61 -11.10
C THR A 139 -5.23 -0.03 -10.88
N LEU A 140 -5.49 0.58 -9.73
CA LEU A 140 -6.81 1.18 -9.44
C LEU A 140 -7.07 2.45 -10.25
N GLN A 141 -6.05 3.28 -10.48
CA GLN A 141 -6.13 4.49 -11.32
C GLN A 141 -6.52 4.18 -12.78
N SER A 142 -6.32 2.94 -13.25
CA SER A 142 -6.73 2.56 -14.61
C SER A 142 -8.25 2.54 -14.83
N GLU A 143 -9.04 2.49 -13.75
CA GLU A 143 -10.52 2.48 -13.82
C GLU A 143 -11.19 3.58 -12.99
N SER A 144 -10.50 4.15 -12.00
CA SER A 144 -11.06 5.17 -11.12
C SER A 144 -10.00 6.20 -10.74
N GLU A 145 -10.22 7.44 -11.16
CA GLU A 145 -9.36 8.56 -10.79
C GLU A 145 -9.61 8.98 -9.33
N PHE A 146 -8.55 8.98 -8.52
CA PHE A 146 -8.52 9.62 -7.21
C PHE A 146 -7.31 10.54 -7.10
N ASN A 147 -7.43 11.63 -6.34
CA ASN A 147 -6.42 12.69 -6.32
C ASN A 147 -5.54 12.69 -5.06
N SER A 148 -5.83 11.81 -4.10
CA SER A 148 -5.10 11.66 -2.85
C SER A 148 -5.30 10.27 -2.26
N VAL A 149 -4.44 9.87 -1.33
CA VAL A 149 -4.60 8.64 -0.54
C VAL A 149 -4.52 8.95 0.95
N ARG A 150 -5.54 8.58 1.72
CA ARG A 150 -5.51 8.63 3.19
C ARG A 150 -4.85 7.37 3.75
N SER A 151 -3.70 7.53 4.36
CA SER A 151 -2.81 6.44 4.75
C SER A 151 -2.72 6.32 6.27
N GLY A 152 -3.06 5.14 6.80
CA GLY A 152 -2.95 4.84 8.23
C GLY A 152 -2.33 3.46 8.46
N GLY A 153 -2.05 3.13 9.72
CA GLY A 153 -1.41 1.87 10.11
C GLY A 153 0.07 2.04 10.48
N GLY A 154 0.65 1.01 11.10
CA GLY A 154 1.99 1.06 11.70
C GLY A 154 3.12 1.31 10.69
N ALA A 155 2.90 1.00 9.41
CA ALA A 155 3.91 1.20 8.36
C ALA A 155 3.79 2.56 7.65
N SER A 156 2.87 3.43 8.05
CA SER A 156 2.64 4.74 7.41
C SER A 156 3.66 5.83 7.82
N PHE A 157 4.95 5.49 7.90
CA PHE A 157 6.01 6.43 8.23
C PHE A 157 6.32 7.38 7.06
N SER A 158 6.73 8.61 7.38
CA SER A 158 6.67 9.72 6.42
C SER A 158 7.63 9.59 5.23
N SER A 159 8.76 8.91 5.40
CA SER A 159 9.74 8.66 4.33
C SER A 159 9.18 7.67 3.28
N LEU A 160 8.52 6.58 3.71
CA LEU A 160 7.82 5.66 2.82
C LEU A 160 6.71 6.38 2.04
N LEU A 161 5.83 7.10 2.74
CA LEU A 161 4.71 7.82 2.10
C LEU A 161 5.19 8.85 1.07
N ARG A 162 6.33 9.51 1.33
CA ARG A 162 6.94 10.45 0.37
C ARG A 162 7.41 9.72 -0.89
N LEU A 163 8.04 8.55 -0.74
CA LEU A 163 8.46 7.74 -1.88
C LEU A 163 7.25 7.25 -2.69
N CYS A 164 6.19 6.77 -2.04
CA CYS A 164 4.94 6.36 -2.70
C CYS A 164 4.31 7.53 -3.48
N ALA A 165 4.24 8.72 -2.87
CA ALA A 165 3.75 9.92 -3.51
C ALA A 165 4.61 10.33 -4.71
N SER A 166 5.93 10.28 -4.60
CA SER A 166 6.86 10.58 -5.69
C SER A 166 6.73 9.61 -6.88
N LEU A 167 6.48 8.33 -6.61
CA LEU A 167 6.33 7.31 -7.65
C LEU A 167 5.02 7.44 -8.42
N THR A 168 3.95 7.85 -7.74
CA THR A 168 2.59 7.86 -8.30
C THR A 168 2.12 9.24 -8.72
N GLY A 169 2.76 10.30 -8.21
CA GLY A 169 2.29 11.68 -8.34
C GLY A 169 1.07 12.00 -7.47
N ILE A 170 0.64 11.07 -6.60
CA ILE A 170 -0.57 11.20 -5.78
C ILE A 170 -0.16 11.51 -4.33
N PRO A 171 -0.60 12.63 -3.74
CA PRO A 171 -0.27 12.98 -2.36
C PRO A 171 -0.90 12.04 -1.35
N HIS A 172 -0.19 11.79 -0.24
CA HIS A 172 -0.66 10.99 0.88
C HIS A 172 -1.06 11.88 2.08
N PHE A 173 -2.22 11.63 2.66
CA PHE A 173 -2.67 12.22 3.91
C PHE A 173 -2.47 11.22 5.05
N LYS A 174 -1.51 11.49 5.94
CA LYS A 174 -1.16 10.57 7.02
C LYS A 174 -2.16 10.64 8.16
N LEU A 175 -2.70 9.50 8.58
CA LEU A 175 -3.64 9.37 9.69
C LEU A 175 -2.90 9.02 11.00
N ARG A 176 -3.36 9.54 12.14
CA ARG A 176 -2.82 9.27 13.50
C ARG A 176 -3.57 8.16 14.24
N TYR A 177 -4.55 7.55 13.59
CA TYR A 177 -5.47 6.59 14.18
C TYR A 177 -5.57 5.36 13.29
N SER A 178 -6.11 4.26 13.82
CA SER A 178 -6.42 3.05 13.05
C SER A 178 -7.70 3.27 12.24
N PRO A 179 -7.64 3.32 10.89
CA PRO A 179 -8.84 3.54 10.07
C PRO A 179 -9.84 2.40 10.23
N SER A 180 -9.37 1.15 10.29
CA SER A 180 -10.23 -0.02 10.49
C SER A 180 -10.99 0.04 11.82
N SER A 181 -10.32 0.42 12.90
CA SER A 181 -10.95 0.51 14.22
C SER A 181 -11.98 1.63 14.28
N LEU A 182 -11.67 2.80 13.71
CA LEU A 182 -12.63 3.90 13.61
C LEU A 182 -13.82 3.50 12.72
N GLY A 183 -13.57 2.89 11.57
CA GLY A 183 -14.62 2.41 10.68
C GLY A 183 -15.57 1.42 11.34
N ALA A 184 -15.05 0.47 12.12
CA ALA A 184 -15.88 -0.44 12.89
C ALA A 184 -16.79 0.29 13.89
N ALA A 185 -16.27 1.32 14.57
CA ALA A 185 -17.06 2.16 15.46
C ALA A 185 -18.13 2.97 14.70
N LEU A 186 -17.81 3.49 13.51
CA LEU A 186 -18.76 4.21 12.66
C LEU A 186 -19.90 3.31 12.14
N VAL A 187 -19.58 2.06 11.76
CA VAL A 187 -20.58 1.05 11.40
C VAL A 187 -21.51 0.76 12.58
N ALA A 188 -20.96 0.60 13.79
CA ALA A 188 -21.77 0.40 15.00
C ALA A 188 -22.66 1.62 15.28
N GLY A 189 -22.12 2.83 15.20
CA GLY A 189 -22.87 4.09 15.37
C GLY A 189 -24.02 4.25 14.36
N ASN A 190 -23.77 3.88 13.10
CA ASN A 190 -24.83 3.84 12.08
C ASN A 190 -25.94 2.83 12.44
N SER A 191 -25.56 1.65 12.93
CA SER A 191 -26.49 0.57 13.27
C SER A 191 -27.42 0.91 14.44
N ILE A 192 -26.97 1.75 15.38
CA ILE A 192 -27.78 2.21 16.52
C ILE A 192 -28.42 3.59 16.29
N GLY A 193 -28.31 4.14 15.08
CA GLY A 193 -28.95 5.40 14.69
C GLY A 193 -28.31 6.68 15.24
N THR A 194 -27.09 6.60 15.80
CA THR A 194 -26.37 7.80 16.30
C THR A 194 -25.64 8.56 15.20
N LEU A 195 -25.39 7.90 14.06
CA LEU A 195 -24.78 8.46 12.86
C LEU A 195 -25.47 7.88 11.62
N THR A 196 -25.27 8.49 10.46
CA THR A 196 -25.60 7.86 9.17
C THR A 196 -24.34 7.80 8.30
N TYR A 197 -24.22 6.79 7.43
CA TYR A 197 -23.07 6.66 6.52
C TYR A 197 -22.80 7.94 5.70
N ARG A 198 -23.85 8.66 5.31
CA ARG A 198 -23.76 9.94 4.57
C ARG A 198 -23.09 11.07 5.35
N ARG A 199 -23.04 10.97 6.67
CA ARG A 199 -22.46 11.96 7.58
C ARG A 199 -21.12 11.52 8.17
N ILE A 200 -20.56 10.39 7.74
CA ILE A 200 -19.29 9.88 8.26
C ILE A 200 -18.17 10.90 8.08
N THR A 201 -18.10 11.56 6.93
CA THR A 201 -17.07 12.55 6.63
C THR A 201 -17.07 13.74 7.60
N GLU A 202 -18.20 14.05 8.24
CA GLU A 202 -18.32 15.11 9.25
C GLU A 202 -17.63 14.77 10.58
N VAL A 203 -17.40 13.48 10.85
CA VAL A 203 -16.83 12.99 12.12
C VAL A 203 -15.46 12.36 11.97
N LEU A 204 -14.92 12.33 10.75
CA LEU A 204 -13.56 11.83 10.52
C LEU A 204 -12.53 12.83 11.09
N PRO A 205 -11.57 12.37 11.89
CA PRO A 205 -10.51 13.24 12.36
C PRO A 205 -9.62 13.70 11.21
N GLU A 206 -9.17 14.95 11.29
CA GLU A 206 -8.26 15.56 10.33
C GLU A 206 -6.95 14.76 10.19
N PRO A 207 -6.39 14.64 8.97
CA PRO A 207 -5.09 14.06 8.78
C PRO A 207 -4.00 14.82 9.55
N SER A 208 -2.99 14.10 9.98
CA SER A 208 -1.88 14.66 10.74
C SER A 208 -0.87 15.45 9.93
N SER A 209 -0.74 15.10 8.65
CA SER A 209 0.14 15.78 7.70
C SER A 209 -0.26 15.39 6.28
N LYS A 210 -0.12 16.33 5.36
CA LYS A 210 -0.10 16.06 3.92
C LYS A 210 1.34 15.82 3.48
N ILE A 211 1.57 14.78 2.70
CA ILE A 211 2.87 14.42 2.13
C ILE A 211 2.73 14.50 0.61
N ASP A 212 3.38 15.50 0.04
CA ASP A 212 3.38 15.76 -1.40
C ASP A 212 4.51 14.99 -2.11
N PRO A 213 4.36 14.72 -3.43
CA PRO A 213 5.42 14.17 -4.25
C PRO A 213 6.70 15.03 -4.17
N ASP A 214 7.84 14.37 -4.00
CA ASP A 214 9.16 14.99 -3.98
C ASP A 214 9.90 14.72 -5.30
N PRO A 215 10.17 15.75 -6.13
CA PRO A 215 10.89 15.62 -7.40
C PRO A 215 12.32 15.06 -7.27
N SER A 216 12.96 15.21 -6.10
CA SER A 216 14.31 14.69 -5.86
C SER A 216 14.37 13.15 -5.87
N LEU A 217 13.22 12.49 -5.68
CA LEU A 217 13.08 11.03 -5.74
C LEU A 217 12.72 10.50 -7.14
N SER A 218 12.70 11.36 -8.17
CA SER A 218 12.31 10.99 -9.54
C SER A 218 13.16 9.87 -10.16
N SER A 219 14.43 9.72 -9.75
CA SER A 219 15.30 8.63 -10.19
C SER A 219 14.83 7.25 -9.74
N HIS A 220 13.94 7.15 -8.73
CA HIS A 220 13.29 5.86 -8.40
C HIS A 220 12.42 5.31 -9.51
N LEU A 221 11.92 6.14 -10.44
CA LEU A 221 11.09 5.65 -11.54
C LEU A 221 11.82 4.64 -12.43
N GLU A 222 13.14 4.74 -12.56
CA GLU A 222 13.95 3.75 -13.27
C GLU A 222 13.97 2.40 -12.53
N TYR A 223 14.24 2.42 -11.23
CA TYR A 223 14.28 1.24 -10.38
C TYR A 223 12.90 0.60 -10.19
N TYR A 224 11.84 1.41 -10.17
CA TYR A 224 10.46 0.94 -10.17
C TYR A 224 10.14 0.16 -11.45
N ARG A 225 10.53 0.67 -12.63
CA ARG A 225 10.37 -0.07 -13.90
C ARG A 225 11.21 -1.34 -13.92
N LEU A 226 12.42 -1.31 -13.36
CA LEU A 226 13.26 -2.50 -13.22
C LEU A 226 12.61 -3.54 -12.30
N PHE A 227 12.03 -3.12 -11.16
CA PHE A 227 11.28 -3.97 -10.24
C PHE A 227 10.10 -4.67 -10.95
N GLN A 228 9.30 -3.91 -11.72
CA GLN A 228 8.20 -4.46 -12.52
C GLN A 228 8.71 -5.47 -13.55
N SER A 229 9.77 -5.11 -14.29
CA SER A 229 10.37 -5.97 -15.31
C SER A 229 10.90 -7.27 -14.71
N LEU A 230 11.53 -7.20 -13.53
CA LEU A 230 12.05 -8.34 -12.81
C LEU A 230 10.94 -9.31 -12.42
N TYR A 231 9.82 -8.80 -11.86
CA TYR A 231 8.66 -9.64 -11.55
C TYR A 231 8.15 -10.40 -12.78
N TYR A 232 7.86 -9.69 -13.88
CA TYR A 232 7.31 -10.33 -15.08
C TYR A 232 8.29 -11.30 -15.75
N THR A 233 9.59 -11.02 -15.68
CA THR A 233 10.64 -11.92 -16.20
C THR A 233 10.72 -13.21 -15.40
N LEU A 234 10.61 -13.15 -14.07
CA LEU A 234 10.71 -14.30 -13.19
C LEU A 234 9.40 -15.05 -13.01
N ARG A 235 8.26 -14.43 -13.30
CA ARG A 235 6.92 -15.02 -13.20
C ARG A 235 6.79 -16.45 -13.73
N PRO A 236 7.26 -16.80 -14.95
CA PRO A 236 7.16 -18.19 -15.46
C PRO A 236 8.05 -19.20 -14.71
N LEU A 237 9.06 -18.72 -13.98
CA LEU A 237 10.02 -19.54 -13.24
C LEU A 237 9.55 -19.85 -11.82
N PHE A 238 8.65 -19.05 -11.27
CA PHE A 238 8.11 -19.23 -9.93
C PHE A 238 7.39 -20.59 -9.74
N ARG A 239 7.57 -21.18 -8.57
CA ARG A 239 7.02 -22.51 -8.19
C ARG A 239 6.27 -22.51 -6.86
N GLY A 240 6.12 -21.34 -6.23
CA GLY A 240 5.65 -21.19 -4.84
C GLY A 240 6.82 -21.00 -3.87
N PRO A 241 6.59 -20.29 -2.75
CA PRO A 241 7.48 -20.31 -1.60
C PRO A 241 7.46 -21.67 -0.87
#